data_AF-A0A0C9WF09-F1
#
_entry.id   AF-A0A0C9WF09-F1
#
_cell.length_a   1.000
_cell.length_b   1.000
_cell.length_c   1.000
_cell.angle_alpha   90.00
_cell.angle_beta   90.00
_cell.angle_gamma   90.00
#
_symmetry.space_group_name_H-M   'P 1'
#
loop_
_entity.id
_entity.type
_entity.pdbx_description
1 polymer ?
#
loop_
_entity_poly.entity_id
_entity_poly.type
_entity_poly.pdbx_seq_one_letter_code
_entity_poly.pdbx_strand_id
1 'polypeptide(L)'
;METSLGDNSEGEEEREKEIERLLAWTSQADLTYWKSLANEEVRNFPVHSNVYCDSCGITMLGTRITCLSCNAENFRQEIDLCVNCFGTEIVTDKFAHEEGHPSVKLRKVVHNKGNGSFIRFARKASERASDILRLVGEASGGEENGDNPVDDKGEETEGSESEPSANRDEDPVVDKDATVPVESEGDLGGSLKAENNSLDEGDKTDTSNSDSNSSNSSQTGDGTADFFPRPRCVGCDNEIQAPCWYCVTCDTDAFVCDDCDSNDKSTFSSPHELSHPIVRCHGPPNVEPEPLRPAYEKRMAEMDTKIAALNERLAGLEKKLDGSQNGLAEKLAGIEALLSKVLSRLAA
;
A
#
# COMPACT_ATOMS: atom_id res chain seq x y z
N MET A 1 28.44 24.35 -27.00
CA MET A 1 27.35 25.34 -26.83
C MET A 1 27.43 25.82 -25.40
N GLU A 2 28.15 26.92 -25.18
CA GLU A 2 28.28 27.57 -23.89
C GLU A 2 27.06 28.47 -23.72
N THR A 3 26.11 28.06 -22.89
CA THR A 3 24.98 28.92 -22.49
C THR A 3 25.53 30.00 -21.57
N SER A 4 25.66 31.21 -22.11
CA SER A 4 25.93 32.43 -21.39
C SER A 4 25.01 32.52 -20.17
N LEU A 5 25.58 32.41 -18.96
CA LEU A 5 24.89 32.74 -17.71
C LEU A 5 24.53 34.23 -17.80
N GLY A 6 23.27 34.50 -18.11
CA GLY A 6 22.73 35.86 -18.16
C GLY A 6 22.97 36.55 -16.82
N ASP A 7 23.42 37.80 -16.91
CA ASP A 7 23.75 38.65 -15.79
C ASP A 7 22.48 38.94 -14.96
N ASN A 8 22.27 38.17 -13.89
CA ASN A 8 21.14 38.33 -12.96
C ASN A 8 21.31 39.55 -12.01
N SER A 9 22.37 40.34 -12.17
CA SER A 9 22.73 41.42 -11.25
C SER A 9 21.69 42.55 -11.18
N GLU A 10 21.04 42.87 -12.30
CA GLU A 10 20.04 43.96 -12.34
C GLU A 10 18.80 43.65 -11.48
N GLY A 11 18.37 42.38 -11.42
CA GLY A 11 17.25 41.95 -10.59
C GLY A 11 17.56 41.89 -9.10
N GLU A 12 18.81 41.58 -8.74
CA GLU A 12 19.25 41.57 -7.34
C GLU A 12 19.30 42.99 -6.75
N GLU A 13 19.83 43.96 -7.51
CA GLU A 13 19.92 45.36 -7.06
C GLU A 13 18.53 45.99 -6.86
N GLU A 14 17.57 45.69 -7.74
CA GLU A 14 16.19 46.17 -7.59
C GLU A 14 15.52 45.57 -6.33
N ARG A 15 15.78 44.29 -6.04
CA ARG A 15 15.28 43.61 -4.85
C ARG A 15 15.86 44.19 -3.57
N GLU A 16 17.14 44.50 -3.54
CA GLU A 16 17.79 45.14 -2.39
C GLU A 16 17.21 46.53 -2.11
N LYS A 17 17.02 47.35 -3.15
CA LYS A 17 16.38 48.67 -3.02
C LYS A 17 14.96 48.59 -2.49
N GLU A 18 14.20 47.59 -2.93
CA GLU A 18 12.84 47.38 -2.43
C GLU A 18 12.84 46.94 -0.96
N ILE A 19 13.75 46.05 -0.55
CA ILE A 19 13.93 45.68 0.87
C ILE A 19 14.28 46.90 1.71
N GLU A 20 15.18 47.77 1.22
CA GLU A 20 15.56 48.99 1.93
C GLU A 20 14.37 49.96 2.09
N ARG A 21 13.55 50.12 1.05
CA ARG A 21 12.30 50.89 1.14
C ARG A 21 11.35 50.28 2.16
N LEU A 22 11.13 48.97 2.14
CA LEU A 22 10.27 48.30 3.10
C LEU A 22 10.77 48.52 4.53
N LEU A 23 12.07 48.37 4.78
CA LEU A 23 12.67 48.58 6.09
C LEU A 23 12.56 50.04 6.57
N ALA A 24 12.65 51.02 5.66
CA ALA A 24 12.52 52.44 6.01
C ALA A 24 11.09 52.83 6.45
N TRP A 25 10.07 52.10 6.00
CA TRP A 25 8.65 52.37 6.32
C TRP A 25 8.08 51.42 7.39
N THR A 26 8.76 50.32 7.68
CA THR A 26 8.30 49.34 8.66
C THR A 26 8.66 49.80 10.06
N SER A 27 7.66 50.03 10.92
CA SER A 27 7.93 50.43 12.30
C SER A 27 8.58 49.28 13.09
N GLN A 28 9.23 49.58 14.21
CA GLN A 28 9.77 48.54 15.10
C GLN A 28 8.69 47.56 15.59
N ALA A 29 7.44 48.04 15.73
CA ALA A 29 6.31 47.21 16.10
C ALA A 29 5.94 46.23 14.98
N ASP A 30 5.89 46.70 13.73
CA ASP A 30 5.62 45.85 12.57
C ASP A 30 6.72 44.80 12.37
N LEU A 31 8.00 45.17 12.51
CA LEU A 31 9.11 44.20 12.45
C LEU A 31 8.96 43.09 13.49
N THR A 32 8.55 43.45 14.70
CA THR A 32 8.35 42.48 15.79
C THR A 32 7.15 41.56 15.48
N TYR A 33 6.07 42.13 14.95
CA TYR A 33 4.90 41.38 14.51
C TYR A 33 5.24 40.39 13.39
N TRP A 34 5.86 40.84 12.30
CA TRP A 34 6.25 39.98 11.18
C TRP A 34 7.27 38.91 11.59
N LYS A 35 8.22 39.26 12.46
CA LYS A 35 9.14 38.28 13.03
C LYS A 35 8.42 37.23 13.88
N SER A 36 7.39 37.62 14.63
CA SER A 36 6.57 36.66 15.39
C SER A 36 5.82 35.73 14.47
N LEU A 37 5.18 36.27 13.41
CA LEU A 37 4.44 35.48 12.42
C LEU A 37 5.35 34.51 11.67
N ALA A 38 6.51 34.99 11.19
CA ALA A 38 7.50 34.15 10.53
C ALA A 38 8.05 33.07 11.47
N ASN A 39 8.28 33.39 12.75
CA ASN A 39 8.71 32.38 13.72
C ASN A 39 7.62 31.35 14.01
N GLU A 40 6.35 31.76 14.03
CA GLU A 40 5.22 30.84 14.17
C GLU A 40 5.11 29.91 12.97
N GLU A 41 5.22 30.44 11.76
CA GLU A 41 5.20 29.66 10.52
C GLU A 41 6.37 28.68 10.45
N VAL A 42 7.59 29.13 10.79
CA VAL A 42 8.78 28.26 10.89
C VAL A 42 8.63 27.19 11.96
N ARG A 43 7.98 27.49 13.10
CA ARG A 43 7.70 26.49 14.15
C ARG A 43 6.66 25.47 13.73
N ASN A 44 5.72 25.88 12.88
CA ASN A 44 4.71 24.99 12.32
C ASN A 44 5.25 24.19 11.12
N PHE A 45 6.41 24.57 10.59
CA PHE A 45 7.07 23.86 9.50
C PHE A 45 7.62 22.51 9.99
N PRO A 46 7.15 21.37 9.45
CA PRO A 46 7.61 20.06 9.88
C PRO A 46 9.11 19.88 9.63
N VAL A 47 9.87 19.53 10.67
CA VAL A 47 11.28 19.16 10.56
C VAL A 47 11.42 17.68 10.89
N HIS A 48 11.80 16.88 9.90
CA HIS A 48 11.99 15.44 10.08
C HIS A 48 13.44 15.16 10.46
N SER A 49 13.76 15.34 11.75
CA SER A 49 15.12 15.17 12.28
C SER A 49 15.69 13.78 11.99
N ASN A 50 16.92 13.73 11.48
CA ASN A 50 17.63 12.51 11.05
C ASN A 50 17.02 11.78 9.85
N VAL A 51 16.16 12.44 9.08
CA VAL A 51 15.68 11.95 7.79
C VAL A 51 16.27 12.83 6.70
N TYR A 52 16.86 12.19 5.69
CA TYR A 52 17.50 12.85 4.55
C TYR A 52 16.84 12.35 3.28
N CYS A 53 16.77 13.20 2.26
CA CYS A 53 16.34 12.75 0.95
C CYS A 53 17.39 11.80 0.37
N ASP A 54 17.00 10.58 -0.03
CA ASP A 54 17.90 9.58 -0.61
C ASP A 54 18.47 9.99 -1.98
N SER A 55 17.85 10.97 -2.65
CA SER A 55 18.30 11.50 -3.94
C SER A 55 19.33 12.63 -3.77
N CYS A 56 18.98 13.71 -3.05
CA CYS A 56 19.84 14.90 -2.93
C CYS A 56 20.64 14.99 -1.62
N GLY A 57 20.39 14.11 -0.64
CA GLY A 57 21.08 14.08 0.66
C GLY A 57 20.71 15.22 1.62
N ILE A 58 19.80 16.12 1.22
CA ILE A 58 19.40 17.26 2.05
C ILE A 58 18.46 16.77 3.17
N THR A 59 18.60 17.37 4.37
CA THR A 59 17.68 17.13 5.49
C THR A 59 16.24 17.46 5.08
N MET A 60 15.32 16.58 5.44
CA MET A 60 13.91 16.71 5.08
C MET A 60 13.24 17.86 5.82
N LEU A 61 12.96 18.94 5.08
CA LEU A 61 12.27 20.13 5.52
C LEU A 61 10.87 20.18 4.89
N GLY A 62 9.83 20.18 5.73
CA GLY A 62 8.44 20.30 5.32
C GLY A 62 7.85 18.96 4.89
N THR A 63 7.45 18.88 3.62
CA THR A 63 6.83 17.69 3.07
C THR A 63 7.87 16.58 2.87
N ARG A 64 7.59 15.42 3.45
CA ARG A 64 8.36 14.18 3.25
C ARG A 64 7.57 13.21 2.40
N ILE A 65 8.19 12.62 1.39
CA ILE A 65 7.56 11.58 0.56
C ILE A 65 8.26 10.27 0.84
N THR A 66 7.55 9.29 1.38
CA THR A 66 8.12 7.98 1.73
C THR A 66 7.60 6.91 0.78
N CYS A 67 8.50 6.12 0.21
CA CYS A 67 8.15 4.99 -0.64
C CYS A 67 7.57 3.84 0.19
N LEU A 68 6.38 3.36 -0.16
CA LEU A 68 5.70 2.26 0.54
C LEU A 68 6.19 0.88 0.09
N SER A 69 6.87 0.79 -1.04
CA SER A 69 7.46 -0.47 -1.55
C SER A 69 8.93 -0.66 -1.14
N CYS A 70 9.71 0.42 -1.12
CA CYS A 70 11.13 0.38 -0.79
C CYS A 70 11.35 0.60 0.71
N ASN A 71 10.95 -0.38 1.52
CA ASN A 71 11.26 -0.40 2.94
C ASN A 71 11.70 -1.78 3.44
N ALA A 72 12.55 -1.77 4.45
CA ALA A 72 12.92 -2.97 5.19
C ALA A 72 11.77 -3.43 6.08
N GLU A 73 11.73 -4.73 6.39
CA GLU A 73 10.68 -5.35 7.23
C GLU A 73 10.52 -4.70 8.61
N ASN A 74 11.59 -4.06 9.12
CA ASN A 74 11.61 -3.37 10.40
C ASN A 74 11.24 -1.88 10.33
N PHE A 75 10.92 -1.35 9.14
CA PHE A 75 10.58 0.06 8.89
C PHE A 75 11.65 1.07 9.37
N ARG A 76 12.92 0.64 9.47
CA ARG A 76 14.04 1.51 9.84
C ARG A 76 14.83 2.02 8.65
N GLN A 77 14.67 1.38 7.50
CA GLN A 77 15.30 1.74 6.25
C GLN A 77 14.18 1.83 5.23
N GLU A 78 13.94 3.02 4.73
CA GLU A 78 12.94 3.33 3.73
C GLU A 78 13.53 4.37 2.78
N ILE A 79 13.01 4.44 1.56
CA ILE A 79 13.38 5.49 0.62
C ILE A 79 12.50 6.71 0.88
N ASP A 80 13.14 7.83 1.22
CA ASP A 80 12.54 9.13 1.48
C ASP A 80 12.99 10.18 0.46
N LEU A 81 12.03 10.93 -0.05
CA LEU A 81 12.24 11.94 -1.09
C LEU A 81 11.65 13.28 -0.67
N CYS A 82 12.38 14.35 -0.99
CA CYS A 82 11.82 15.69 -0.98
C CYS A 82 10.93 15.90 -2.21
N VAL A 83 10.09 16.94 -2.16
CA VAL A 83 9.16 17.26 -3.24
C VAL A 83 9.87 17.44 -4.59
N ASN A 84 11.08 18.00 -4.59
CA ASN A 84 11.85 18.23 -5.82
C ASN A 84 12.52 16.96 -6.38
N CYS A 85 12.70 15.94 -5.55
CA CYS A 85 13.25 14.64 -5.95
C CYS A 85 12.16 13.58 -6.12
N PHE A 86 10.89 13.96 -5.99
CA PHE A 86 9.79 13.04 -6.24
C PHE A 86 9.79 12.59 -7.69
N GLY A 87 9.73 11.27 -7.91
CA GLY A 87 9.82 10.66 -9.25
C GLY A 87 11.24 10.36 -9.73
N THR A 88 12.29 10.66 -8.95
CA THR A 88 13.64 10.22 -9.33
C THR A 88 13.85 8.74 -9.07
N GLU A 89 14.33 7.99 -10.06
CA GLU A 89 14.76 6.62 -9.89
C GLU A 89 16.02 6.54 -9.01
N ILE A 90 16.01 5.65 -8.02
CA ILE A 90 17.12 5.49 -7.08
C ILE A 90 17.44 4.01 -6.94
N VAL A 91 18.71 3.67 -7.11
CA VAL A 91 19.22 2.32 -6.86
C VAL A 91 20.15 2.37 -5.66
N THR A 92 19.78 1.63 -4.63
CA THR A 92 20.59 1.42 -3.41
C THR A 92 21.08 -0.03 -3.37
N ASP A 93 21.87 -0.37 -2.35
CA ASP A 93 22.28 -1.76 -2.07
C ASP A 93 21.10 -2.70 -1.79
N LYS A 94 19.97 -2.16 -1.30
CA LYS A 94 18.81 -2.94 -0.83
C LYS A 94 17.55 -2.78 -1.66
N PHE A 95 17.39 -1.63 -2.30
CA PHE A 95 16.16 -1.26 -2.99
C PHE A 95 16.46 -0.66 -4.36
N ALA A 96 15.66 -1.02 -5.35
CA ALA A 96 15.52 -0.29 -6.61
C ALA A 96 14.17 0.44 -6.53
N HIS A 97 14.20 1.76 -6.40
CA HIS A 97 13.02 2.62 -6.38
C HIS A 97 12.70 3.12 -7.78
N GLU A 98 11.45 2.93 -8.19
CA GLU A 98 10.88 3.42 -9.45
C GLU A 98 9.73 4.40 -9.16
N GLU A 99 9.47 5.32 -10.09
CA GLU A 99 8.39 6.32 -9.97
C GLU A 99 7.02 5.66 -9.74
N GLY A 100 6.78 4.49 -10.33
CA GLY A 100 5.53 3.73 -10.17
C GLY A 100 5.30 3.12 -8.79
N HIS A 101 6.28 3.18 -7.88
CA HIS A 101 6.08 2.67 -6.53
C HIS A 101 5.08 3.52 -5.75
N PRO A 102 4.10 2.90 -5.04
CA PRO A 102 3.21 3.63 -4.15
C PRO A 102 4.03 4.41 -3.12
N SER A 103 3.70 5.69 -2.95
CA SER A 103 4.39 6.59 -2.05
C SER A 103 3.38 7.36 -1.20
N VAL A 104 3.79 7.80 -0.01
CA VAL A 104 2.96 8.59 0.89
C VAL A 104 3.59 9.95 1.14
N LYS A 105 2.81 11.01 0.94
CA LYS A 105 3.18 12.40 1.22
C LYS A 105 2.78 12.76 2.65
N LEU A 106 3.79 13.09 3.46
CA LEU A 106 3.70 13.44 4.87
C LEU A 106 3.95 14.94 5.06
N ARG A 107 2.91 15.66 5.51
CA ARG A 107 3.02 17.07 5.94
C ARG A 107 3.12 17.23 7.46
N LYS A 108 3.30 16.13 8.20
CA LYS A 108 3.46 16.08 9.66
C LYS A 108 4.58 15.10 10.02
N VAL A 109 5.25 15.34 11.14
CA VAL A 109 6.29 14.44 11.64
C VAL A 109 5.66 13.16 12.17
N VAL A 110 6.07 12.01 11.61
CA VAL A 110 5.71 10.69 12.13
C VAL A 110 6.88 10.17 12.95
N HIS A 111 6.68 9.95 14.25
CA HIS A 111 7.71 9.41 15.12
C HIS A 111 8.02 7.94 14.81
N ASN A 112 9.27 7.53 14.97
CA ASN A 112 9.73 6.14 14.74
C ASN A 112 8.88 5.07 15.45
N LYS A 113 8.36 5.38 16.66
CA LYS A 113 7.49 4.47 17.41
C LYS A 113 6.17 4.16 16.68
N GLY A 114 5.64 5.12 15.93
CA GLY A 114 4.41 4.98 15.16
C GLY A 114 4.62 4.62 13.68
N ASN A 115 5.86 4.71 13.18
CA ASN A 115 6.14 4.59 11.75
C ASN A 115 5.66 3.26 11.15
N GLY A 116 5.93 2.13 11.80
CA GLY A 116 5.51 0.82 11.28
C GLY A 116 3.99 0.66 11.17
N SER A 117 3.22 1.15 12.16
CA SER A 117 1.75 1.14 12.09
C SER A 117 1.24 2.08 11.00
N PHE A 118 1.86 3.26 10.89
CA PHE A 118 1.52 4.24 9.87
C PHE A 118 1.75 3.71 8.45
N ILE A 119 2.92 3.14 8.16
CA ILE A 119 3.24 2.57 6.83
C ILE A 119 2.25 1.48 6.44
N ARG A 120 1.85 0.61 7.39
CA ARG A 120 0.83 -0.42 7.14
C ARG A 120 -0.53 0.19 6.80
N PHE A 121 -0.90 1.28 7.48
CA PHE A 121 -2.15 1.98 7.22
C PHE A 121 -2.12 2.69 5.86
N ALA A 122 -1.02 3.35 5.51
CA ALA A 122 -0.81 3.95 4.20
C ALA A 122 -0.85 2.91 3.06
N ARG A 123 -0.25 1.73 3.25
CA ARG A 123 -0.37 0.62 2.28
C ARG A 123 -1.82 0.20 2.05
N LYS A 124 -2.59 -0.02 3.12
CA LYS A 124 -4.02 -0.35 3.01
C LYS A 124 -4.82 0.74 2.30
N ALA A 125 -4.51 2.01 2.56
CA ALA A 125 -5.13 3.13 1.87
C ALA A 125 -4.79 3.13 0.36
N SER A 126 -3.53 2.85 0.02
CA SER A 126 -3.08 2.73 -1.37
C SER A 126 -3.77 1.57 -2.10
N GLU A 127 -3.91 0.41 -1.44
CA GLU A 127 -4.64 -0.76 -1.96
C GLU A 127 -6.12 -0.41 -2.23
N ARG A 128 -6.81 0.16 -1.23
CA ARG A 128 -8.21 0.60 -1.34
C ARG A 128 -8.41 1.58 -2.49
N ALA A 129 -7.53 2.58 -2.61
CA ALA A 129 -7.62 3.56 -3.68
C ALA A 129 -7.41 2.94 -5.07
N SER A 130 -6.49 1.98 -5.17
CA SER A 130 -6.23 1.24 -6.42
C SER A 130 -7.43 0.38 -6.82
N ASP A 131 -8.08 -0.28 -5.87
CA ASP A 131 -9.29 -1.06 -6.11
C ASP A 131 -10.44 -0.19 -6.62
N ILE A 132 -10.65 0.99 -6.02
CA ILE A 132 -11.68 1.95 -6.46
C ILE A 132 -11.42 2.40 -7.90
N LEU A 133 -10.18 2.79 -8.22
CA LEU A 133 -9.81 3.23 -9.57
C LEU A 133 -9.94 2.10 -10.60
N ARG A 134 -9.63 0.86 -10.22
CA ARG A 134 -9.77 -0.32 -11.09
C ARG A 134 -11.24 -0.63 -11.42
N LEU A 135 -12.11 -0.65 -10.41
CA LEU A 135 -13.55 -0.90 -10.60
C LEU A 135 -14.20 0.14 -11.54
N VAL A 136 -13.75 1.39 -11.45
CA VAL A 136 -14.24 2.48 -12.32
C VAL A 136 -13.73 2.32 -13.75
N GLY A 137 -12.48 1.87 -13.93
CA GLY A 137 -11.91 1.60 -15.26
C GLY A 137 -12.66 0.48 -15.99
N GLU A 138 -12.92 -0.64 -15.31
CA GLU A 138 -13.62 -1.80 -15.87
C GLU A 138 -15.05 -1.47 -16.33
N ALA A 139 -15.76 -0.62 -15.59
CA ALA A 139 -17.12 -0.18 -15.96
C ALA A 139 -17.16 0.70 -17.23
N SER A 140 -16.06 1.36 -17.58
CA SER A 140 -16.00 2.28 -18.71
C SER A 140 -15.60 1.64 -20.05
N GLY A 141 -14.98 0.45 -20.03
CA GLY A 141 -14.43 -0.20 -21.23
C GLY A 141 -15.38 -1.12 -22.00
N GLY A 142 -16.67 -1.17 -21.66
CA GLY A 142 -17.61 -2.20 -22.14
C GLY A 142 -18.42 -1.88 -23.41
N GLU A 143 -18.36 -0.67 -23.97
CA GLU A 143 -19.37 -0.22 -24.97
C GLU A 143 -18.87 -0.04 -26.42
N GLU A 144 -17.61 -0.32 -26.75
CA GLU A 144 -17.07 0.07 -28.08
C GLU A 144 -17.00 -1.03 -29.16
N ASN A 145 -17.43 -2.27 -28.91
CA ASN A 145 -17.57 -3.27 -29.99
C ASN A 145 -19.01 -3.40 -30.46
N GLY A 146 -19.50 -2.33 -31.09
CA GLY A 146 -20.61 -2.40 -32.02
C GLY A 146 -20.21 -3.14 -33.29
N ASP A 147 -20.11 -4.47 -33.20
CA ASP A 147 -20.21 -5.33 -34.37
C ASP A 147 -21.59 -5.07 -35.00
N ASN A 148 -21.61 -4.28 -36.07
CA ASN A 148 -22.78 -4.17 -36.92
C ASN A 148 -23.18 -5.60 -37.33
N PRO A 149 -24.39 -6.08 -37.00
CA PRO A 149 -24.84 -7.38 -37.43
C PRO A 149 -24.94 -7.33 -38.95
N VAL A 150 -24.05 -8.05 -39.62
CA VAL A 150 -24.26 -8.42 -41.01
C VAL A 150 -25.36 -9.48 -40.99
N ASP A 151 -26.54 -9.10 -41.48
CA ASP A 151 -27.66 -10.00 -41.76
C ASP A 151 -27.16 -11.24 -42.50
N ASP A 152 -27.04 -12.38 -41.79
CA ASP A 152 -26.96 -13.68 -42.44
C ASP A 152 -28.04 -14.61 -41.86
N LYS A 153 -28.92 -15.03 -42.76
CA LYS A 153 -30.06 -15.91 -42.53
C LYS A 153 -29.59 -17.35 -42.72
N GLY A 154 -29.71 -18.18 -41.69
CA GLY A 154 -29.70 -19.65 -41.79
C GLY A 154 -29.88 -20.25 -40.40
N GLU A 155 -31.11 -20.58 -39.99
CA GLU A 155 -31.77 -21.88 -40.19
C GLU A 155 -31.33 -22.93 -39.15
N GLU A 156 -32.21 -23.10 -38.16
CA GLU A 156 -32.60 -24.28 -37.38
C GLU A 156 -31.55 -25.34 -36.98
N THR A 157 -31.49 -25.65 -35.67
CA THR A 157 -31.93 -26.98 -35.16
C THR A 157 -31.96 -27.02 -33.63
N GLU A 158 -33.01 -27.67 -33.15
CA GLU A 158 -33.35 -27.95 -31.75
C GLU A 158 -32.45 -29.04 -31.14
N GLY A 159 -32.17 -28.95 -29.84
CA GLY A 159 -31.40 -29.95 -29.11
C GLY A 159 -31.45 -29.72 -27.61
N SER A 160 -32.59 -30.07 -27.02
CA SER A 160 -32.85 -30.17 -25.58
C SER A 160 -32.06 -31.31 -24.94
N GLU A 161 -31.30 -31.08 -23.87
CA GLU A 161 -31.08 -32.07 -22.79
C GLU A 161 -30.84 -31.36 -21.46
N SER A 162 -31.27 -32.04 -20.40
CA SER A 162 -31.61 -31.54 -19.07
C SER A 162 -30.78 -32.20 -17.96
N GLU A 163 -30.49 -31.43 -16.90
CA GLU A 163 -30.17 -31.83 -15.50
C GLU A 163 -28.83 -32.58 -15.24
N PRO A 164 -28.32 -32.72 -13.97
CA PRO A 164 -28.89 -32.36 -12.66
C PRO A 164 -27.96 -31.62 -11.64
N SER A 165 -28.62 -31.09 -10.60
CA SER A 165 -28.09 -30.71 -9.28
C SER A 165 -27.36 -31.84 -8.54
N ALA A 166 -26.31 -31.51 -7.76
CA ALA A 166 -25.94 -32.23 -6.54
C ALA A 166 -24.98 -31.45 -5.62
N ASN A 167 -25.44 -31.23 -4.37
CA ASN A 167 -24.76 -31.34 -3.05
C ASN A 167 -23.49 -30.49 -2.79
N ARG A 168 -23.49 -29.50 -1.86
CA ARG A 168 -23.50 -29.60 -0.37
C ARG A 168 -22.50 -30.63 0.17
N ASP A 169 -21.49 -30.16 0.92
CA ASP A 169 -21.24 -30.50 2.33
C ASP A 169 -19.77 -30.22 2.78
N GLU A 170 -19.68 -29.66 4.01
CA GLU A 170 -18.59 -29.77 5.03
C GLU A 170 -17.58 -28.62 5.20
N ASP A 171 -17.96 -27.66 6.07
CA ASP A 171 -17.05 -26.79 6.83
C ASP A 171 -16.43 -27.57 8.01
N PRO A 172 -15.09 -27.56 8.21
CA PRO A 172 -14.47 -28.10 9.41
C PRO A 172 -14.52 -27.09 10.58
N VAL A 173 -15.08 -27.57 11.69
CA VAL A 173 -15.06 -26.94 13.02
C VAL A 173 -13.62 -26.76 13.50
N VAL A 174 -13.21 -25.52 13.79
CA VAL A 174 -11.92 -25.21 14.41
C VAL A 174 -12.14 -24.98 15.91
N ASP A 175 -11.69 -25.94 16.71
CA ASP A 175 -11.52 -25.82 18.16
C ASP A 175 -10.51 -24.71 18.49
N LYS A 176 -10.93 -23.74 19.30
CA LYS A 176 -10.05 -22.76 19.95
C LYS A 176 -10.22 -22.89 21.46
N ASP A 177 -9.35 -23.68 22.08
CA ASP A 177 -9.15 -23.64 23.52
C ASP A 177 -7.65 -23.71 23.82
N ALA A 178 -7.09 -22.59 24.25
CA ALA A 178 -5.76 -22.50 24.86
C ALA A 178 -5.68 -21.19 25.65
N THR A 179 -6.22 -21.25 26.86
CA THR A 179 -6.02 -20.30 27.93
C THR A 179 -4.54 -20.35 28.35
N VAL A 180 -3.83 -19.22 28.27
CA VAL A 180 -2.45 -19.08 28.79
C VAL A 180 -2.49 -18.24 30.07
N PRO A 181 -1.86 -18.68 31.16
CA PRO A 181 -1.85 -17.94 32.42
C PRO A 181 -0.88 -16.76 32.37
N VAL A 182 -1.35 -15.63 32.85
CA VAL A 182 -0.56 -14.44 33.17
C VAL A 182 0.14 -14.69 34.49
N GLU A 183 1.48 -14.82 34.45
CA GLU A 183 2.32 -14.71 35.64
C GLU A 183 2.94 -13.32 35.72
N SER A 184 2.85 -12.77 36.92
CA SER A 184 3.20 -11.43 37.33
C SER A 184 4.55 -11.39 38.04
N GLU A 185 5.12 -10.19 38.06
CA GLU A 185 6.05 -9.62 39.06
C GLU A 185 7.55 -9.65 38.73
N GLY A 186 8.13 -8.45 38.78
CA GLY A 186 9.54 -8.16 38.53
C GLY A 186 9.83 -6.65 38.64
N ASP A 187 9.50 -6.09 39.79
CA ASP A 187 9.90 -4.79 40.34
C ASP A 187 11.44 -4.62 40.30
N LEU A 188 11.94 -3.48 39.82
CA LEU A 188 13.14 -2.81 40.35
C LEU A 188 13.15 -1.32 39.94
N GLY A 189 13.33 -0.46 40.95
CA GLY A 189 13.14 0.98 40.88
C GLY A 189 14.32 1.80 40.32
N GLY A 190 14.10 3.12 40.26
CA GLY A 190 15.09 4.08 39.79
C GLY A 190 14.59 5.52 39.81
N SER A 191 14.73 6.15 40.97
CA SER A 191 14.33 7.52 41.32
C SER A 191 15.07 8.61 40.51
N LEU A 192 14.37 9.65 40.04
CA LEU A 192 14.87 11.04 40.08
C LEU A 192 13.71 12.04 40.15
N LYS A 193 13.86 12.97 41.10
CA LYS A 193 12.95 14.06 41.47
C LYS A 193 13.03 15.21 40.46
N ALA A 194 11.89 15.84 40.17
CA ALA A 194 11.81 17.27 39.88
C ALA A 194 10.47 17.79 40.37
N GLU A 195 10.54 18.71 41.32
CA GLU A 195 9.42 19.41 41.95
C GLU A 195 8.82 20.42 40.97
N ASN A 196 7.49 20.57 40.98
CA ASN A 196 6.80 21.85 40.72
C ASN A 196 5.38 21.78 41.30
N ASN A 197 5.22 22.43 42.45
CA ASN A 197 3.98 23.03 42.98
C ASN A 197 3.39 24.02 41.94
N SER A 198 2.12 24.45 41.92
CA SER A 198 0.89 24.24 42.69
C SER A 198 -0.17 25.14 42.01
N LEU A 199 -1.44 24.93 42.39
CA LEU A 199 -2.65 25.75 42.19
C LEU A 199 -3.47 25.35 40.95
N ASP A 200 -4.62 24.67 41.00
CA ASP A 200 -5.79 24.57 41.90
C ASP A 200 -7.05 25.14 41.21
N GLU A 201 -8.18 24.46 41.46
CA GLU A 201 -9.59 24.75 41.12
C GLU A 201 -9.97 24.65 39.63
N GLY A 202 -10.98 23.90 39.18
CA GLY A 202 -12.04 23.14 39.83
C GLY A 202 -13.11 22.79 38.78
N ASP A 203 -14.05 21.93 39.20
CA ASP A 203 -15.41 21.79 38.70
C ASP A 203 -15.75 20.82 37.53
N LYS A 204 -16.17 19.63 37.96
CA LYS A 204 -17.45 18.93 37.72
C LYS A 204 -18.08 18.84 36.32
N THR A 205 -18.24 17.56 35.92
CA THR A 205 -19.45 16.90 35.38
C THR A 205 -20.25 17.61 34.28
N ASP A 206 -20.32 17.02 33.09
CA ASP A 206 -21.47 16.21 32.71
C ASP A 206 -21.27 15.49 31.37
N THR A 207 -21.46 14.17 31.45
CA THR A 207 -21.80 13.28 30.34
C THR A 207 -23.06 13.76 29.62
N SER A 208 -22.97 13.97 28.31
CA SER A 208 -24.14 14.01 27.42
C SER A 208 -23.75 13.56 26.03
N ASN A 209 -24.16 12.35 25.68
CA ASN A 209 -24.30 11.88 24.31
C ASN A 209 -25.15 12.87 23.52
N SER A 210 -24.77 13.14 22.28
CA SER A 210 -25.64 13.74 21.28
C SER A 210 -25.32 13.13 19.93
N ASP A 211 -26.01 12.03 19.66
CA ASP A 211 -26.33 11.57 18.32
C ASP A 211 -27.14 12.66 17.61
N SER A 212 -26.74 13.01 16.37
CA SER A 212 -27.49 13.66 15.27
C SER A 212 -26.44 14.40 14.41
N ASN A 213 -26.38 14.35 13.08
CA ASN A 213 -27.45 14.14 12.12
C ASN A 213 -26.81 13.82 10.76
N SER A 214 -27.11 12.64 10.20
CA SER A 214 -26.87 12.35 8.79
C SER A 214 -27.81 13.19 7.95
N SER A 215 -27.27 14.08 7.13
CA SER A 215 -28.05 14.80 6.13
C SER A 215 -27.95 14.05 4.80
N ASN A 216 -28.94 13.19 4.57
CA ASN A 216 -29.24 12.61 3.26
C ASN A 216 -29.63 13.70 2.28
N SER A 217 -28.83 13.90 1.23
CA SER A 217 -29.22 14.61 0.03
C SER A 217 -30.19 13.76 -0.79
N SER A 218 -31.23 14.43 -1.28
CA SER A 218 -32.45 13.85 -1.81
C SER A 218 -32.23 13.13 -3.14
N GLN A 219 -32.56 11.85 -3.16
CA GLN A 219 -32.78 11.06 -4.38
C GLN A 219 -34.19 11.36 -4.91
N THR A 220 -34.28 11.96 -6.10
CA THR A 220 -35.44 11.81 -6.99
C THR A 220 -35.02 10.82 -8.07
N GLY A 221 -35.70 9.68 -8.10
CA GLY A 221 -35.23 8.48 -8.79
C GLY A 221 -35.37 8.45 -10.30
N ASP A 222 -34.68 7.49 -10.88
CA ASP A 222 -35.18 6.60 -11.94
C ASP A 222 -34.29 5.35 -11.96
N GLY A 223 -34.90 4.18 -12.12
CA GLY A 223 -34.28 2.88 -11.90
C GLY A 223 -33.45 2.40 -13.09
N THR A 224 -32.23 2.91 -13.23
CA THR A 224 -31.31 2.53 -14.32
C THR A 224 -29.92 2.20 -13.79
N ALA A 225 -29.51 0.94 -13.98
CA ALA A 225 -28.16 0.34 -13.89
C ALA A 225 -27.14 0.95 -12.90
N ASP A 226 -26.68 0.12 -11.95
CA ASP A 226 -25.62 0.34 -10.97
C ASP A 226 -24.43 1.19 -11.50
N PHE A 227 -24.60 2.50 -11.42
CA PHE A 227 -23.61 3.49 -11.83
C PHE A 227 -22.67 3.68 -10.64
N PHE A 228 -21.54 2.99 -10.63
CA PHE A 228 -20.46 3.32 -9.69
C PHE A 228 -20.01 4.76 -10.00
N PRO A 229 -20.27 5.74 -9.12
CA PRO A 229 -19.91 7.12 -9.41
C PRO A 229 -18.39 7.21 -9.49
N ARG A 230 -17.87 7.79 -10.58
CA ARG A 230 -16.43 8.01 -10.73
C ARG A 230 -15.93 8.91 -9.60
N PRO A 231 -14.78 8.61 -8.97
CA PRO A 231 -14.26 9.39 -7.86
C PRO A 231 -13.97 10.81 -8.31
N ARG A 232 -14.27 11.78 -7.43
CA ARG A 232 -14.06 13.20 -7.68
C ARG A 232 -13.05 13.77 -6.69
N CYS A 233 -12.35 14.81 -7.13
CA CYS A 233 -11.40 15.53 -6.29
C CYS A 233 -12.15 16.29 -5.20
N VAL A 234 -11.79 16.11 -3.93
CA VAL A 234 -12.42 16.83 -2.82
C VAL A 234 -12.15 18.35 -2.83
N GLY A 235 -11.20 18.81 -3.66
CA GLY A 235 -10.83 20.23 -3.76
C GLY A 235 -11.48 20.98 -4.94
N CYS A 236 -11.72 20.31 -6.07
CA CYS A 236 -12.26 20.94 -7.28
C CYS A 236 -13.47 20.24 -7.90
N ASP A 237 -13.95 19.14 -7.30
CA ASP A 237 -15.06 18.29 -7.74
C ASP A 237 -14.93 17.71 -9.17
N ASN A 238 -13.80 17.94 -9.84
CA ASN A 238 -13.46 17.31 -11.11
C ASN A 238 -13.27 15.81 -10.92
N GLU A 239 -13.61 15.05 -11.95
CA GLU A 239 -13.35 13.63 -12.01
C GLU A 239 -11.86 13.33 -11.91
N ILE A 240 -11.50 12.37 -11.06
CA ILE A 240 -10.11 12.02 -10.81
C ILE A 240 -9.61 11.09 -11.91
N GLN A 241 -8.48 11.47 -12.49
CA GLN A 241 -7.67 10.61 -13.33
C GLN A 241 -6.36 10.32 -12.61
N ALA A 242 -5.83 9.13 -12.83
CA ALA A 242 -4.53 8.79 -12.30
C ALA A 242 -3.41 9.39 -13.18
N PRO A 243 -2.25 9.76 -12.60
CA PRO A 243 -1.94 9.65 -11.18
C PRO A 243 -2.67 10.70 -10.34
N CYS A 244 -3.05 10.32 -9.12
CA CYS A 244 -3.73 11.20 -8.16
C CYS A 244 -3.31 10.89 -6.74
N TRP A 245 -3.83 11.63 -5.77
CA TRP A 245 -3.61 11.38 -4.34
C TRP A 245 -4.88 10.86 -3.67
N TYR A 246 -4.71 10.05 -2.63
CA TYR A 246 -5.81 9.52 -1.82
C TYR A 246 -5.49 9.70 -0.34
N CYS A 247 -6.46 10.21 0.43
CA CYS A 247 -6.27 10.48 1.84
C CYS A 247 -6.21 9.20 2.66
N VAL A 248 -5.18 9.09 3.50
CA VAL A 248 -4.96 7.92 4.35
C VAL A 248 -5.91 7.94 5.56
N THR A 249 -6.25 9.11 6.11
CA THR A 249 -6.93 9.24 7.41
C THR A 249 -8.41 9.61 7.34
N CYS A 250 -8.94 9.99 6.17
CA CYS A 250 -10.36 10.31 6.05
C CYS A 250 -11.21 9.02 6.14
N ASP A 251 -12.36 9.11 6.82
CA ASP A 251 -13.33 8.01 6.86
C ASP A 251 -14.00 7.78 5.49
N THR A 252 -14.11 8.84 4.70
CA THR A 252 -14.61 8.83 3.33
C THR A 252 -13.47 8.70 2.31
N ASP A 253 -13.81 8.16 1.13
CA ASP A 253 -12.89 8.04 0.00
C ASP A 253 -12.54 9.44 -0.56
N ALA A 254 -11.52 10.07 0.00
CA ALA A 254 -11.11 11.42 -0.35
C ALA A 254 -9.92 11.39 -1.33
N PHE A 255 -10.21 11.66 -2.60
CA PHE A 255 -9.20 11.80 -3.65
C PHE A 255 -8.84 13.28 -3.88
N VAL A 256 -7.59 13.55 -4.21
CA VAL A 256 -7.06 14.89 -4.49
C VAL A 256 -6.27 14.83 -5.80
N CYS A 257 -6.59 15.70 -6.77
CA CYS A 257 -5.81 15.81 -8.02
C CYS A 257 -4.49 16.54 -7.79
N ASP A 258 -3.54 16.37 -8.73
CA ASP A 258 -2.22 17.00 -8.64
C ASP A 258 -2.27 18.54 -8.59
N ASP A 259 -3.22 19.13 -9.32
CA ASP A 259 -3.40 20.58 -9.30
C ASP A 259 -3.83 21.08 -7.92
N CYS A 260 -4.78 20.38 -7.26
CA CYS A 260 -5.23 20.75 -5.92
C CYS A 260 -4.14 20.52 -4.88
N ASP A 261 -3.37 19.43 -5.00
CA ASP A 261 -2.25 19.12 -4.09
C ASP A 261 -1.09 20.12 -4.22
N SER A 262 -0.80 20.60 -5.45
CA SER A 262 0.31 21.52 -5.72
C SER A 262 -0.02 22.98 -5.36
N ASN A 263 -1.28 23.37 -5.45
CA ASN A 263 -1.70 24.75 -5.17
C ASN A 263 -1.92 25.03 -3.68
N ASP A 264 -1.92 24.01 -2.81
CA ASP A 264 -2.28 24.11 -1.38
C ASP A 264 -3.57 24.93 -1.12
N LYS A 265 -4.49 25.01 -2.11
CA LYS A 265 -5.74 25.79 -2.04
C LYS A 265 -6.73 25.03 -1.17
N SER A 266 -6.68 25.34 0.11
CA SER A 266 -7.17 24.57 1.26
C SER A 266 -8.67 24.60 1.55
N THR A 267 -9.51 25.14 0.67
CA THR A 267 -10.97 25.08 0.88
C THR A 267 -11.53 23.77 0.36
N PHE A 268 -11.19 22.67 1.03
CA PHE A 268 -11.85 21.39 0.81
C PHE A 268 -13.25 21.45 1.41
N SER A 269 -14.25 20.97 0.66
CA SER A 269 -15.66 20.90 1.10
C SER A 269 -15.93 19.76 2.09
N SER A 270 -14.95 18.88 2.27
CA SER A 270 -14.99 17.61 3.01
C SER A 270 -14.13 17.72 4.28
N PRO A 271 -14.30 16.85 5.31
CA PRO A 271 -13.42 16.77 6.49
C PRO A 271 -11.93 16.42 6.20
N HIS A 272 -11.49 16.55 4.95
CA HIS A 272 -10.09 16.43 4.57
C HIS A 272 -9.32 17.70 4.96
N GLU A 273 -8.33 17.54 5.83
CA GLU A 273 -7.36 18.59 6.12
C GLU A 273 -6.12 18.42 5.22
N LEU A 274 -5.51 19.52 4.77
CA LEU A 274 -4.21 19.49 4.09
C LEU A 274 -3.14 18.69 4.85
N SER A 275 -3.26 18.71 6.18
CA SER A 275 -2.35 18.06 7.11
C SER A 275 -2.42 16.53 7.09
N HIS A 276 -3.48 15.97 6.52
CA HIS A 276 -3.66 14.54 6.40
C HIS A 276 -2.60 13.94 5.47
N PRO A 277 -2.05 12.77 5.82
CA PRO A 277 -1.18 12.04 4.93
C PRO A 277 -1.97 11.54 3.72
N ILE A 278 -1.39 11.66 2.54
CA ILE A 278 -2.02 11.24 1.28
C ILE A 278 -1.09 10.29 0.53
N VAL A 279 -1.62 9.22 -0.05
CA VAL A 279 -0.87 8.25 -0.86
C VAL A 279 -1.02 8.54 -2.33
N ARG A 280 0.05 8.37 -3.09
CA ARG A 280 0.06 8.46 -4.55
C ARG A 280 -0.58 7.21 -5.12
N CYS A 281 -1.66 7.40 -5.86
CA CYS A 281 -2.31 6.36 -6.63
C CYS A 281 -1.81 6.46 -8.06
N HIS A 282 -1.09 5.42 -8.48
CA HIS A 282 -0.85 5.20 -9.89
C HIS A 282 -2.11 4.59 -10.49
N GLY A 283 -2.38 4.90 -11.75
CA GLY A 283 -3.49 4.26 -12.45
C GLY A 283 -3.25 2.76 -12.51
N PRO A 284 -4.22 1.97 -13.01
CA PRO A 284 -3.85 0.67 -13.52
C PRO A 284 -2.63 0.91 -14.43
N PRO A 285 -1.51 0.19 -14.23
CA PRO A 285 -0.37 0.35 -15.11
C PRO A 285 -0.94 0.28 -16.52
N ASN A 286 -0.55 1.22 -17.38
CA ASN A 286 -0.95 1.22 -18.78
C ASN A 286 -0.21 0.06 -19.46
N VAL A 287 -0.53 -1.15 -19.00
CA VAL A 287 -0.23 -2.40 -19.64
C VAL A 287 -1.19 -2.35 -20.82
N GLU A 288 -0.75 -1.70 -21.90
CA GLU A 288 -1.05 -2.25 -23.21
C GLU A 288 -0.86 -3.74 -23.03
N PRO A 289 -1.90 -4.57 -23.16
CA PRO A 289 -1.90 -5.96 -22.71
C PRO A 289 -0.65 -6.62 -23.26
N GLU A 290 0.42 -6.63 -22.45
CA GLU A 290 1.70 -7.15 -22.86
C GLU A 290 1.36 -8.61 -23.09
N PRO A 291 1.47 -9.10 -24.33
CA PRO A 291 0.81 -10.34 -24.72
C PRO A 291 1.24 -11.36 -23.69
N LEU A 292 0.32 -11.85 -22.85
CA LEU A 292 0.56 -12.64 -21.64
C LEU A 292 1.33 -13.97 -21.89
N ARG A 293 1.80 -14.19 -23.11
CA ARG A 293 2.41 -15.41 -23.62
C ARG A 293 3.85 -15.63 -23.12
N PRO A 294 4.81 -14.69 -23.17
CA PRO A 294 6.22 -15.02 -22.89
C PRO A 294 6.48 -15.41 -21.42
N ALA A 295 5.84 -14.72 -20.47
CA ALA A 295 6.04 -14.99 -19.04
C ALA A 295 5.32 -16.27 -18.58
N TYR A 296 4.14 -16.54 -19.14
CA TYR A 296 3.41 -17.77 -18.85
C TYR A 296 4.08 -19.00 -19.46
N GLU A 297 4.58 -18.90 -20.70
CA GLU A 297 5.34 -19.96 -21.35
C GLU A 297 6.62 -20.31 -20.58
N LYS A 298 7.35 -19.29 -20.08
CA LYS A 298 8.52 -19.52 -19.23
C LYS A 298 8.14 -20.22 -17.91
N ARG A 299 7.05 -19.79 -17.27
CA ARG A 299 6.57 -20.40 -16.02
C ARG A 299 6.07 -21.84 -16.23
N MET A 300 5.42 -22.13 -17.36
CA MET A 300 5.04 -23.48 -17.74
C MET A 300 6.25 -24.36 -18.02
N ALA A 301 7.26 -23.85 -18.75
CA ALA A 301 8.51 -24.57 -18.97
C ALA A 301 9.25 -24.88 -17.66
N GLU A 302 9.29 -23.92 -16.71
CA GLU A 302 9.84 -24.17 -15.38
C GLU A 302 9.01 -25.19 -14.57
N MET A 303 7.69 -25.22 -14.76
CA MET A 303 6.82 -26.21 -14.11
C MET A 303 7.02 -27.61 -14.72
N ASP A 304 7.16 -27.72 -16.04
CA ASP A 304 7.42 -28.97 -16.76
C ASP A 304 8.77 -29.57 -16.37
N THR A 305 9.81 -28.75 -16.21
CA THR A 305 11.11 -29.24 -15.72
C THR A 305 11.03 -29.76 -14.29
N LYS A 306 10.23 -29.14 -13.42
CA LYS A 306 9.98 -29.63 -12.05
C LYS A 306 9.18 -30.94 -12.07
N ILE A 307 8.18 -31.08 -12.95
CA ILE A 307 7.40 -32.32 -13.11
C ILE A 307 8.31 -33.44 -13.61
N ALA A 308 9.17 -33.18 -14.60
CA ALA A 308 10.14 -34.15 -15.09
C ALA A 308 11.08 -34.64 -13.98
N ALA A 309 11.61 -33.72 -13.16
CA ALA A 309 12.48 -34.07 -12.03
C ALA A 309 11.76 -34.88 -10.94
N LEU A 310 10.46 -34.62 -10.70
CA LEU A 310 9.65 -35.40 -9.76
C LEU A 310 9.40 -36.82 -10.29
N ASN A 311 9.12 -36.98 -11.58
CA ASN A 311 8.94 -38.28 -12.22
C ASN A 311 10.21 -39.14 -12.13
N GLU A 312 11.39 -38.54 -12.32
CA GLU A 312 12.67 -39.26 -12.15
C GLU A 312 12.89 -39.72 -10.70
N ARG A 313 12.55 -38.89 -9.71
CA ARG A 313 12.60 -39.27 -8.29
C ARG A 313 11.64 -40.40 -7.96
N LEU A 314 10.43 -40.38 -8.50
CA LEU A 314 9.44 -41.45 -8.31
C LEU A 314 9.93 -42.78 -8.90
N ALA A 315 10.43 -42.77 -10.14
CA ALA A 315 11.02 -43.96 -10.76
C ALA A 315 12.21 -44.53 -9.95
N GLY A 316 13.01 -43.65 -9.35
CA GLY A 316 14.09 -44.05 -8.44
C GLY A 316 13.61 -44.72 -7.14
N LEU A 317 12.46 -44.28 -6.60
CA LEU A 317 11.86 -44.89 -5.42
C LEU A 317 11.21 -46.24 -5.74
N GLU A 318 10.52 -46.36 -6.87
CA GLU A 318 9.95 -47.64 -7.35
C GLU A 318 11.04 -48.71 -7.48
N LYS A 319 12.16 -48.38 -8.14
CA LYS A 319 13.29 -49.30 -8.28
C LYS A 319 13.89 -49.74 -6.93
N LYS A 320 13.93 -48.84 -5.93
CA LYS A 320 14.39 -49.19 -4.58
C LYS A 320 13.40 -50.10 -3.87
N LEU A 321 12.09 -49.86 -4.05
CA LEU A 321 11.04 -50.69 -3.48
C LEU A 321 11.09 -52.11 -4.05
N ASP A 322 11.21 -52.26 -5.37
CA ASP A 322 11.37 -53.55 -6.04
C ASP A 322 12.62 -54.30 -5.56
N GLY A 323 13.73 -53.59 -5.41
CA GLY A 323 14.96 -54.15 -4.86
C GLY A 323 14.78 -54.66 -3.42
N SER A 324 14.08 -53.91 -2.58
CA SER A 324 13.77 -54.33 -1.21
C SER A 324 12.80 -55.52 -1.18
N GLN A 325 11.79 -55.54 -2.04
CA GLN A 325 10.81 -56.63 -2.12
C GLN A 325 11.48 -57.94 -2.56
N ASN A 326 12.36 -57.87 -3.57
CA ASN A 326 13.15 -59.02 -4.01
C ASN A 326 14.11 -59.52 -2.92
N GLY A 327 14.78 -58.60 -2.20
CA GLY A 327 15.65 -58.96 -1.08
C GLY A 327 14.92 -59.60 0.10
N LEU A 328 13.68 -59.18 0.38
CA LEU A 328 12.83 -59.83 1.38
C LEU A 328 12.36 -61.22 0.93
N ALA A 329 11.98 -61.37 -0.35
CA ALA A 329 11.61 -62.66 -0.91
C ALA A 329 12.75 -63.68 -0.85
N GLU A 330 13.98 -63.27 -1.16
CA GLU A 330 15.17 -64.13 -1.06
C GLU A 330 15.46 -64.54 0.39
N LYS A 331 15.36 -63.61 1.35
CA LYS A 331 15.51 -63.90 2.78
C LYS A 331 14.46 -64.89 3.28
N LEU A 332 13.20 -64.72 2.88
CA LEU A 332 12.10 -65.63 3.23
C LEU A 332 12.36 -67.04 2.68
N ALA A 333 12.74 -67.16 1.41
CA ALA A 333 13.11 -68.44 0.81
C ALA A 333 14.30 -69.11 1.54
N GLY A 334 15.29 -68.33 1.97
CA GLY A 334 16.40 -68.82 2.78
C GLY A 334 15.96 -69.35 4.15
N ILE A 335 15.04 -68.67 4.82
CA ILE A 335 14.46 -69.10 6.10
C ILE A 335 13.64 -70.38 5.92
N GLU A 336 12.82 -70.47 4.88
CA GLU A 336 12.03 -71.68 4.55
C GLU A 336 12.91 -72.91 4.30
N ALA A 337 14.04 -72.73 3.61
CA ALA A 337 15.00 -73.80 3.37
C ALA A 337 15.67 -74.28 4.67
N LEU A 338 16.03 -73.35 5.56
CA LEU A 338 16.58 -73.69 6.89
C LEU A 338 15.56 -74.42 7.75
N LEU A 339 14.32 -73.95 7.79
CA LEU A 339 13.22 -74.61 8.51
C LEU A 339 13.00 -76.03 7.99
N SER A 340 12.95 -76.21 6.67
CA SER A 340 12.81 -77.52 6.04
C SER A 340 13.92 -78.48 6.48
N LYS A 341 15.17 -78.01 6.53
CA LYS A 341 16.33 -78.80 6.99
C LYS A 341 16.26 -79.17 8.46
N VAL A 342 15.77 -78.28 9.33
CA VAL A 342 15.57 -78.57 10.76
C VAL A 342 14.47 -79.60 10.96
N LEU A 343 13.33 -79.45 10.27
CA LEU A 343 12.23 -80.41 10.33
C LEU A 343 12.67 -81.81 9.87
N SER A 344 13.48 -81.92 8.81
CA SER A 344 14.03 -83.20 8.36
C SER A 344 14.94 -83.87 9.40
N ARG A 345 15.65 -83.09 10.24
CA ARG A 345 16.52 -83.64 11.30
C ARG A 345 15.74 -84.09 12.53
N LEU A 346 14.60 -83.47 12.83
CA LEU A 346 13.76 -83.85 13.96
C LEU A 346 12.92 -85.11 13.65
N ALA A 347 12.69 -85.41 12.37
CA ALA A 347 11.92 -86.57 11.93
C ALA A 347 12.75 -87.86 11.78
N ALA A 348 14.09 -87.78 11.91
CA ALA A 348 15.03 -88.90 11.78
C ALA A 348 15.49 -89.40 13.15
#